data_AF-A0A850GMD9-F1
#
_entry.id   AF-A0A850GMD9-F1
#
_cell.length_a   1.000
_cell.length_b   1.000
_cell.length_c   1.000
_cell.angle_alpha   90.00
_cell.angle_beta   90.00
_cell.angle_gamma   90.00
#
_symmetry.space_group_name_H-M   'P 1'
#
loop_
_entity.id
_entity.type
_entity.pdbx_description
1 polymer ?
#
loop_
_entity_poly.entity_id
_entity_poly.type
_entity_poly.pdbx_seq_one_letter_code
_entity_poly.pdbx_strand_id
1 'polypeptide(L)'
;MLSTSSTRDEVIEFYGYFPLLFQTMERVGELEEAWPPIRALHLEHEPLPRPVVDAIFATMGLRCGSDFCFVFHSLALIGAGAKKVEIDDLGRFLQLPDVVPDRERWDRIVRLNWLAEAPGRHQRAAAFALEQACSPAEYAKVRLTCTVSGLLSKYTELGNIDANAVLGEPPVLAMPPEFRALIPDFVQFHSELHRVLDPSAAAIPVASMCSSCKAVRTKDGEWYPGDVASELLPADVMFSHGLCERCVEELGLEDYID
;
A
#
# COMPACT_ATOMS: atom_id res chain seq x y z
N MET A 1 4.34 28.58 -31.52
CA MET A 1 3.71 27.27 -31.29
C MET A 1 4.50 26.62 -30.18
N LEU A 2 3.95 26.55 -28.97
CA LEU A 2 4.58 25.81 -27.87
C LEU A 2 4.43 24.33 -28.20
N SER A 3 5.54 23.62 -28.30
CA SER A 3 5.56 22.16 -28.45
C SER A 3 4.82 21.57 -27.24
N THR A 4 3.64 21.00 -27.44
CA THR A 4 3.02 20.16 -26.42
C THR A 4 3.92 18.95 -26.23
N SER A 5 4.60 18.86 -25.10
CA SER A 5 5.32 17.67 -24.65
C SER A 5 4.39 16.46 -24.80
N SER A 6 4.86 15.38 -25.43
CA SER A 6 4.06 14.15 -25.48
C SER A 6 3.98 13.54 -24.07
N THR A 7 2.94 12.75 -23.77
CA THR A 7 2.84 12.03 -22.48
C THR A 7 4.09 11.21 -22.20
N ARG A 8 4.68 10.62 -23.23
CA ARG A 8 5.95 9.89 -23.15
C ARG A 8 7.09 10.76 -22.62
N ASP A 9 7.22 11.99 -23.13
CA ASP A 9 8.27 12.92 -22.73
C ASP A 9 8.10 13.32 -21.26
N GLU A 10 6.86 13.54 -20.80
CA GLU A 10 6.57 13.87 -19.41
C GLU A 10 6.88 12.71 -18.45
N VAL A 11 6.56 11.47 -18.86
CA VAL A 11 6.93 10.26 -18.11
C VAL A 11 8.46 10.15 -17.99
N ILE A 12 9.19 10.39 -19.08
CA ILE A 12 10.66 10.35 -19.08
C ILE A 12 11.24 11.46 -18.21
N GLU A 13 10.69 12.67 -18.26
CA GLU A 13 11.12 13.78 -17.42
C GLU A 13 10.96 13.45 -15.93
N PHE A 14 9.84 12.83 -15.57
CA PHE A 14 9.56 12.49 -14.17
C PHE A 14 10.38 11.30 -13.65
N TYR A 15 10.43 10.19 -14.41
CA TYR A 15 11.12 8.96 -13.96
C TYR A 15 12.61 8.91 -14.34
N GLY A 16 13.07 9.79 -15.24
CA GLY A 16 14.43 9.76 -15.82
C GLY A 16 14.63 8.70 -16.92
N TYR A 17 13.63 7.85 -17.15
CA TYR A 17 13.56 6.82 -18.19
C TYR A 17 12.09 6.57 -18.52
N PHE A 18 11.80 5.71 -19.50
CA PHE A 18 10.42 5.31 -19.83
C PHE A 18 10.12 3.92 -19.24
N PRO A 19 9.46 3.79 -18.06
CA PRO A 19 9.29 2.50 -17.41
C PRO A 19 8.49 1.50 -18.23
N LEU A 20 8.79 0.20 -18.06
CA LEU A 20 8.14 -0.87 -18.84
C LEU A 20 6.61 -0.87 -18.70
N LEU A 21 6.10 -0.43 -17.55
CA LEU A 21 4.67 -0.27 -17.31
C LEU A 21 4.04 0.71 -18.31
N PHE A 22 4.67 1.86 -18.54
CA PHE A 22 4.21 2.86 -19.51
C PHE A 22 4.48 2.42 -20.95
N GLN A 23 5.55 1.66 -21.22
CA GLN A 23 5.74 1.00 -22.51
C GLN A 23 4.62 0.01 -22.83
N THR A 24 4.13 -0.71 -21.81
CA THR A 24 3.00 -1.64 -21.95
C THR A 24 1.72 -0.88 -22.26
N MET A 25 1.43 0.19 -21.52
CA MET A 25 0.29 1.08 -21.78
C MET A 25 0.35 1.68 -23.20
N GLU A 26 1.53 2.12 -23.64
CA GLU A 26 1.75 2.66 -24.98
C GLU A 26 1.48 1.63 -26.07
N ARG A 27 2.01 0.41 -25.90
CA ARG A 27 1.85 -0.70 -26.84
C ARG A 27 0.38 -1.09 -27.03
N VAL A 28 -0.44 -0.97 -25.99
CA VAL A 28 -1.88 -1.28 -26.07
C VAL A 28 -2.74 -0.05 -26.38
N GLY A 29 -2.12 1.12 -26.59
CA GLY A 29 -2.81 2.35 -26.98
C GLY A 29 -3.56 3.05 -25.85
N GLU A 30 -3.31 2.72 -24.58
CA GLU A 30 -4.04 3.25 -23.42
C GLU A 30 -3.21 4.28 -22.61
N LEU A 31 -1.96 4.61 -23.03
CA LEU A 31 -1.07 5.52 -22.30
C LEU A 31 -1.67 6.91 -22.05
N GLU A 32 -2.26 7.53 -23.08
CA GLU A 32 -2.82 8.88 -22.99
C GLU A 32 -4.04 8.95 -22.05
N GLU A 33 -4.79 7.85 -21.92
CA GLU A 33 -5.92 7.75 -21.00
C GLU A 33 -5.46 7.41 -19.57
N ALA A 34 -4.44 6.55 -19.45
CA ALA A 34 -3.92 6.08 -18.17
C ALA A 34 -3.06 7.14 -17.43
N TRP A 35 -2.37 8.01 -18.17
CA TRP A 35 -1.41 8.95 -17.58
C TRP A 35 -2.03 10.05 -16.70
N PRO A 36 -3.12 10.75 -17.08
CA PRO A 36 -3.67 11.85 -16.27
C PRO A 36 -3.91 11.51 -14.79
N PRO A 37 -4.56 10.39 -14.41
CA PRO A 37 -4.73 10.06 -13.00
C PRO A 37 -3.42 9.68 -12.30
N ILE A 38 -2.46 9.06 -13.00
CA ILE A 38 -1.12 8.73 -12.46
C ILE A 38 -0.33 10.01 -12.19
N ARG A 39 -0.29 10.92 -13.17
CA ARG A 39 0.30 12.25 -13.08
C ARG A 39 -0.28 13.05 -11.92
N ALA A 40 -1.60 13.05 -11.78
CA ALA A 40 -2.29 13.77 -10.72
C ALA A 40 -1.85 13.30 -9.32
N LEU A 41 -1.35 12.07 -9.15
CA LEU A 41 -0.85 11.60 -7.86
C LEU A 41 0.64 11.83 -7.67
N HIS A 42 1.46 11.71 -8.72
CA HIS A 42 2.91 11.82 -8.57
C HIS A 42 3.44 13.25 -8.72
N LEU A 43 2.88 14.02 -9.64
CA LEU A 43 3.32 15.38 -9.97
C LEU A 43 2.45 16.45 -9.31
N GLU A 44 1.17 16.15 -9.08
CA GLU A 44 0.19 17.07 -8.46
C GLU A 44 -0.31 16.51 -7.13
N HIS A 45 0.61 15.98 -6.33
CA HIS A 45 0.32 15.20 -5.13
C HIS A 45 -0.42 15.97 -4.03
N GLU A 46 -0.39 17.31 -4.07
CA GLU A 46 -1.11 18.14 -3.10
C GLU A 46 -2.62 17.84 -3.06
N PRO A 47 -3.25 17.86 -1.86
CA PRO A 47 -2.68 18.29 -0.58
C PRO A 47 -1.87 17.21 0.17
N LEU A 48 -1.64 16.03 -0.41
CA LEU A 48 -0.90 14.98 0.27
C LEU A 48 0.61 15.27 0.24
N PRO A 49 1.30 15.15 1.39
CA PRO A 49 2.75 15.13 1.40
C PRO A 49 3.28 13.98 0.54
N ARG A 50 4.39 14.18 -0.17
CA ARG A 50 4.94 13.14 -1.05
C ARG A 50 5.22 11.80 -0.34
N PRO A 51 5.82 11.75 0.87
CA PRO A 51 5.98 10.50 1.61
C PRO A 51 4.67 9.78 1.92
N VAL A 52 3.56 10.50 2.09
CA VAL A 52 2.23 9.91 2.29
C VAL A 52 1.77 9.20 1.02
N VAL A 53 1.90 9.86 -0.14
CA VAL A 53 1.52 9.26 -1.43
C VAL A 53 2.33 7.99 -1.69
N ASP A 54 3.64 8.04 -1.49
CA ASP A 54 4.51 6.87 -1.69
C ASP A 54 4.10 5.72 -0.76
N ALA A 55 3.81 6.00 0.51
CA ALA A 55 3.41 4.94 1.43
C ALA A 55 2.01 4.35 1.16
N ILE A 56 1.05 5.17 0.72
CA ILE A 56 -0.26 4.66 0.28
C ILE A 56 -0.08 3.76 -0.95
N PHE A 57 0.77 4.15 -1.91
CA PHE A 57 1.04 3.30 -3.06
C PHE A 57 1.80 2.02 -2.71
N ALA A 58 2.74 2.07 -1.76
CA ALA A 58 3.43 0.87 -1.30
C ALA A 58 2.42 -0.14 -0.73
N THR A 59 1.54 0.33 0.15
CA THR A 59 0.52 -0.52 0.77
C THR A 59 -0.54 -1.00 -0.22
N MET A 60 -1.03 -0.16 -1.14
CA MET A 60 -1.95 -0.60 -2.20
C MET A 60 -1.29 -1.52 -3.22
N GLY A 61 0.01 -1.37 -3.46
CA GLY A 61 0.82 -2.29 -4.25
C GLY A 61 0.76 -3.71 -3.68
N LEU A 62 0.98 -3.87 -2.37
CA LEU A 62 0.83 -5.18 -1.70
C LEU A 62 -0.56 -5.75 -1.91
N ARG A 63 -1.59 -4.96 -1.64
CA ARG A 63 -2.99 -5.36 -1.77
C ARG A 63 -3.34 -5.87 -3.16
N CYS A 64 -2.86 -5.18 -4.18
CA CYS A 64 -3.13 -5.52 -5.58
C CYS A 64 -2.18 -6.59 -6.13
N GLY A 65 -1.24 -7.11 -5.34
CA GLY A 65 -0.23 -8.06 -5.82
C GLY A 65 0.78 -7.44 -6.80
N SER A 66 0.98 -6.13 -6.72
CA SER A 66 1.96 -5.39 -7.52
C SER A 66 3.25 -5.19 -6.73
N ASP A 67 4.14 -6.18 -6.77
CA ASP A 67 5.46 -6.14 -6.13
C ASP A 67 6.29 -4.94 -6.61
N PHE A 68 6.13 -4.57 -7.90
CA PHE A 68 6.78 -3.40 -8.49
C PHE A 68 6.41 -2.11 -7.75
N CYS A 69 5.12 -1.88 -7.50
CA CYS A 69 4.64 -0.70 -6.79
C CYS A 69 5.16 -0.67 -5.35
N PHE A 70 5.12 -1.81 -4.65
CA PHE A 70 5.65 -1.89 -3.29
C PHE A 70 7.14 -1.51 -3.24
N VAL A 71 7.97 -2.15 -4.08
CA VAL A 71 9.42 -1.93 -4.09
C VAL A 71 9.75 -0.49 -4.48
N PHE A 72 9.17 0.00 -5.58
CA PHE A 72 9.47 1.34 -6.08
C PHE A 72 9.17 2.43 -5.04
N HIS A 73 8.00 2.35 -4.40
CA HIS A 73 7.62 3.34 -3.41
C HIS A 73 8.34 3.17 -2.06
N SER A 74 8.71 1.94 -1.69
CA SER A 74 9.57 1.70 -0.53
C SER A 74 10.96 2.32 -0.73
N LEU A 75 11.54 2.23 -1.92
CA LEU A 75 12.80 2.88 -2.25
C LEU A 75 12.68 4.41 -2.22
N ALA A 76 11.56 4.97 -2.67
CA ALA A 76 11.31 6.42 -2.56
C ALA A 76 11.27 6.88 -1.09
N LEU A 77 10.61 6.11 -0.22
CA LEU A 77 10.57 6.38 1.23
C LEU A 77 11.96 6.28 1.88
N ILE A 78 12.75 5.29 1.49
CA ILE A 78 14.14 5.15 1.96
C ILE A 78 15.00 6.32 1.49
N GLY A 79 14.85 6.73 0.22
CA GLY A 79 15.51 7.92 -0.32
C GLY A 79 15.13 9.21 0.40
N ALA A 80 13.92 9.28 0.96
CA ALA A 80 13.47 10.38 1.81
C ALA A 80 13.98 10.30 3.27
N GLY A 81 14.53 9.16 3.71
CA GLY A 81 15.12 8.96 5.03
C GLY A 81 14.47 7.87 5.90
N ALA A 82 13.52 7.09 5.37
CA ALA A 82 12.98 5.93 6.08
C ALA A 82 14.04 4.85 6.30
N LYS A 83 14.03 4.21 7.46
CA LYS A 83 14.87 3.05 7.77
C LYS A 83 14.22 1.79 7.22
N LYS A 84 15.05 0.78 6.93
CA LYS A 84 14.59 -0.56 6.54
C LYS A 84 13.49 -1.10 7.45
N VAL A 85 13.74 -1.11 8.76
CA VAL A 85 12.82 -1.68 9.75
C VAL A 85 11.43 -1.03 9.69
N GLU A 86 11.36 0.23 9.28
CA GLU A 86 10.09 0.94 9.13
C GLU A 86 9.37 0.57 7.84
N ILE A 87 10.09 0.16 6.80
CA ILE A 87 9.49 -0.45 5.58
C ILE A 87 8.97 -1.86 5.90
N ASP A 88 9.71 -2.60 6.75
CA ASP A 88 9.23 -3.88 7.28
C ASP A 88 7.93 -3.67 8.07
N ASP A 89 7.88 -2.64 8.92
CA ASP A 89 6.68 -2.31 9.68
C ASP A 89 5.53 -1.83 8.80
N LEU A 90 5.83 -1.12 7.70
CA LEU A 90 4.84 -0.60 6.76
C LEU A 90 4.00 -1.70 6.14
N GLY A 91 4.61 -2.71 5.52
CA GLY A 91 3.75 -3.72 4.89
C GLY A 91 3.26 -4.80 5.86
N ARG A 92 3.85 -4.95 7.05
CA ARG A 92 3.36 -5.90 8.06
C ARG A 92 2.21 -5.35 8.91
N PHE A 93 2.33 -4.10 9.34
CA PHE A 93 1.40 -3.48 10.29
C PHE A 93 0.64 -2.28 9.72
N LEU A 94 0.91 -1.90 8.46
CA LEU A 94 0.43 -0.65 7.87
C LEU A 94 0.82 0.55 8.75
N GLN A 95 2.08 0.53 9.20
CA GLN A 95 2.69 1.58 10.00
C GLN A 95 3.71 2.35 9.16
N LEU A 96 3.47 3.64 9.01
CA LEU A 96 4.28 4.53 8.21
C LEU A 96 5.65 4.78 8.85
N PRO A 97 6.67 5.09 8.04
CA PRO A 97 7.98 5.49 8.55
C PRO A 97 7.94 6.90 9.18
N ASP A 98 8.88 7.18 10.09
CA ASP A 98 9.01 8.46 10.81
C ASP A 98 9.22 9.68 9.88
N VAL A 99 9.67 9.44 8.64
CA VAL A 99 9.79 10.48 7.61
C VAL A 99 8.43 11.06 7.18
N VAL A 100 7.33 10.35 7.47
CA VAL A 100 5.99 10.81 7.12
C VAL A 100 5.49 11.84 8.16
N PRO A 101 5.13 13.06 7.75
CA PRO A 101 4.58 14.06 8.66
C PRO A 101 3.22 13.60 9.20
N ASP A 102 2.86 13.98 10.43
CA ASP A 102 1.60 13.57 11.08
C ASP A 102 1.36 12.05 11.02
N ARG A 103 2.43 11.27 11.15
CA ARG A 103 2.47 9.82 10.96
C ARG A 103 1.27 9.08 11.53
N GLU A 104 0.90 9.35 12.79
CA GLU A 104 -0.19 8.63 13.47
C GLU A 104 -1.55 8.83 12.80
N ARG A 105 -1.80 10.02 12.24
CA ARG A 105 -3.01 10.31 11.47
C ARG A 105 -3.00 9.53 10.17
N TRP A 106 -1.90 9.59 9.42
CA TRP A 106 -1.79 8.91 8.13
C TRP A 106 -1.76 7.38 8.27
N ASP A 107 -1.22 6.87 9.36
CA ASP A 107 -1.28 5.47 9.76
C ASP A 107 -2.73 4.99 9.76
N ARG A 108 -3.60 5.76 10.43
CA ARG A 108 -5.04 5.46 10.50
C ARG A 108 -5.67 5.53 9.11
N ILE A 109 -5.37 6.56 8.33
CA ILE A 109 -5.91 6.73 6.98
C ILE A 109 -5.51 5.55 6.08
N VAL A 110 -4.25 5.11 6.12
CA VAL A 110 -3.75 3.98 5.33
C VAL A 110 -4.46 2.68 5.71
N ARG A 111 -4.62 2.39 7.01
CA ARG A 111 -5.36 1.19 7.47
C ARG A 111 -6.84 1.25 7.11
N LEU A 112 -7.49 2.40 7.25
CA LEU A 112 -8.88 2.57 6.87
C LEU A 112 -9.05 2.45 5.35
N ASN A 113 -8.13 2.99 4.56
CA ASN A 113 -8.11 2.83 3.10
C ASN A 113 -7.95 1.36 2.71
N TRP A 114 -7.02 0.64 3.35
CA TRP A 114 -6.89 -0.80 3.18
C TRP A 114 -8.19 -1.53 3.51
N LEU A 115 -8.86 -1.20 4.63
CA LEU A 115 -10.09 -1.90 4.98
C LEU A 115 -11.27 -1.53 4.06
N ALA A 116 -11.37 -0.28 3.62
CA ALA A 116 -12.44 0.23 2.76
C ALA A 116 -12.43 -0.39 1.35
N GLU A 117 -11.25 -0.78 0.86
CA GLU A 117 -11.14 -1.47 -0.42
C GLU A 117 -11.42 -2.98 -0.31
N ALA A 118 -11.47 -3.55 0.93
CA ALA A 118 -11.59 -4.99 1.16
C ALA A 118 -13.05 -5.41 1.29
N PRO A 119 -13.53 -6.35 0.46
CA PRO A 119 -14.86 -6.92 0.65
C PRO A 119 -15.00 -7.50 2.05
N GLY A 120 -16.03 -7.11 2.77
CA GLY A 120 -16.31 -7.63 4.10
C GLY A 120 -17.24 -6.74 4.90
N ARG A 121 -17.69 -7.26 6.05
CA ARG A 121 -18.66 -6.60 6.95
C ARG A 121 -18.27 -5.20 7.41
N HIS A 122 -16.97 -4.87 7.40
CA HIS A 122 -16.44 -3.59 7.86
C HIS A 122 -16.12 -2.62 6.73
N GLN A 123 -16.34 -3.01 5.47
CA GLN A 123 -15.95 -2.21 4.31
C GLN A 123 -16.61 -0.83 4.30
N ARG A 124 -17.94 -0.79 4.44
CA ARG A 124 -18.73 0.45 4.41
C ARG A 124 -18.41 1.35 5.60
N ALA A 125 -18.31 0.78 6.80
CA ALA A 125 -17.89 1.49 8.00
C ALA A 125 -16.49 2.10 7.85
N ALA A 126 -15.53 1.36 7.28
CA ALA A 126 -14.19 1.85 7.03
C ALA A 126 -14.15 2.98 6.00
N ALA A 127 -14.94 2.88 4.92
CA ALA A 127 -15.05 3.93 3.91
C ALA A 127 -15.62 5.23 4.51
N PHE A 128 -16.65 5.13 5.34
CA PHE A 128 -17.21 6.29 6.04
C PHE A 128 -16.19 6.90 7.02
N ALA A 129 -15.55 6.08 7.85
CA ALA A 129 -14.53 6.56 8.78
C ALA A 129 -13.31 7.18 8.07
N LEU A 130 -12.92 6.67 6.90
CA LEU A 130 -11.88 7.23 6.05
C LEU A 130 -12.26 8.63 5.54
N GLU A 131 -13.51 8.81 5.10
CA GLU A 131 -14.02 10.11 4.67
C GLU A 131 -13.97 11.13 5.82
N GLN A 132 -14.36 10.72 7.04
CA GLN A 132 -14.30 11.60 8.22
C GLN A 132 -12.87 11.93 8.68
N ALA A 133 -11.88 11.08 8.38
CA ALA A 133 -10.48 11.29 8.76
C ALA A 133 -9.72 12.27 7.85
N CYS A 134 -10.32 12.63 6.72
CA CYS A 134 -9.72 13.43 5.66
C CYS A 134 -10.50 14.72 5.43
N SER A 135 -9.81 15.78 4.99
CA SER A 135 -10.50 16.85 4.25
C SER A 135 -11.03 16.31 2.92
N PRO A 136 -12.04 16.96 2.30
CA PRO A 136 -12.58 16.50 1.02
C PRO A 136 -11.53 16.35 -0.09
N ALA A 137 -10.54 17.25 -0.13
CA ALA A 137 -9.44 17.20 -1.12
C ALA A 137 -8.47 16.05 -0.85
N GLU A 138 -8.12 15.79 0.42
CA GLU A 138 -7.31 14.63 0.79
C GLU A 138 -8.04 13.33 0.48
N TYR A 139 -9.33 13.24 0.83
CA TYR A 139 -10.14 12.04 0.58
C TYR A 139 -10.19 11.73 -0.91
N ALA A 140 -10.45 12.74 -1.76
CA ALA A 140 -10.45 12.57 -3.21
C ALA A 140 -9.12 12.01 -3.74
N LYS A 141 -7.98 12.51 -3.23
CA LYS A 141 -6.65 12.03 -3.62
C LYS A 141 -6.35 10.63 -3.07
N VAL A 142 -6.71 10.32 -1.83
CA VAL A 142 -6.59 8.97 -1.27
C VAL A 142 -7.40 7.98 -2.12
N ARG A 143 -8.66 8.30 -2.46
CA ARG A 143 -9.48 7.46 -3.34
C ARG A 143 -8.86 7.30 -4.74
N LEU A 144 -8.25 8.36 -5.28
CA LEU A 144 -7.54 8.29 -6.55
C LEU A 144 -6.36 7.32 -6.51
N THR A 145 -5.65 7.17 -5.39
CA THR A 145 -4.58 6.16 -5.26
C THR A 145 -5.07 4.73 -5.45
N CYS A 146 -6.29 4.40 -5.00
CA CYS A 146 -6.87 3.07 -5.19
C CYS A 146 -7.17 2.82 -6.68
N THR A 147 -7.79 3.80 -7.35
CA THR A 147 -8.06 3.75 -8.79
C THR A 147 -6.77 3.56 -9.58
N VAL A 148 -5.73 4.34 -9.27
CA VAL A 148 -4.44 4.23 -9.93
C VAL A 148 -3.76 2.90 -9.60
N SER A 149 -3.79 2.43 -8.36
CA SER A 149 -3.19 1.14 -8.00
C SER A 149 -3.82 -0.03 -8.76
N GLY A 150 -5.15 -0.05 -8.91
CA GLY A 150 -5.84 -1.04 -9.75
C GLY A 150 -5.47 -0.93 -11.23
N LEU A 151 -5.35 0.30 -11.74
CA LEU A 151 -4.88 0.56 -13.10
C LEU A 151 -3.46 0.03 -13.30
N LEU A 152 -2.52 0.34 -12.40
CA LEU A 152 -1.14 -0.14 -12.47
C LEU A 152 -1.10 -1.67 -12.41
N SER A 153 -1.88 -2.30 -11.53
CA SER A 153 -1.99 -3.76 -11.41
C SER A 153 -2.41 -4.42 -12.74
N LYS A 154 -3.44 -3.88 -13.40
CA LYS A 154 -3.91 -4.37 -14.71
C LYS A 154 -2.75 -4.43 -15.73
N TYR A 155 -1.93 -3.39 -15.80
CA TYR A 155 -0.83 -3.35 -16.78
C TYR A 155 0.40 -4.13 -16.33
N THR A 156 0.63 -4.27 -15.02
CA THR A 156 1.62 -5.19 -14.48
C THR A 156 1.30 -6.62 -14.94
N GLU A 157 0.06 -7.06 -14.82
CA GLU A 157 -0.41 -8.36 -15.31
C GLU A 157 -0.33 -8.47 -16.85
N LEU A 158 -0.86 -7.49 -17.58
CA LEU A 158 -0.92 -7.51 -19.05
C LEU A 158 0.45 -7.50 -19.71
N GLY A 159 1.40 -6.75 -19.14
CA GLY A 159 2.78 -6.71 -19.61
C GLY A 159 3.59 -7.93 -19.16
N ASN A 160 3.00 -8.81 -18.35
CA ASN A 160 3.71 -9.86 -17.62
C ASN A 160 4.96 -9.26 -16.94
N ILE A 161 4.79 -8.06 -16.39
CA ILE A 161 5.80 -7.27 -15.70
C ILE A 161 5.97 -7.93 -14.35
N ASP A 162 6.55 -9.10 -14.39
CA ASP A 162 7.16 -9.67 -13.23
C ASP A 162 8.31 -8.74 -12.89
N ALA A 163 8.28 -8.13 -11.72
CA ALA A 163 9.42 -7.39 -11.23
C ALA A 163 10.69 -8.29 -11.30
N ASN A 164 10.53 -9.63 -11.31
CA ASN A 164 11.58 -10.63 -11.51
C ASN A 164 12.07 -10.85 -12.95
N ALA A 165 11.34 -10.44 -13.99
CA ALA A 165 11.69 -10.70 -15.39
C ALA A 165 12.26 -9.47 -16.11
N VAL A 166 11.85 -8.26 -15.71
CA VAL A 166 12.27 -6.99 -16.35
C VAL A 166 13.73 -6.64 -16.05
N LEU A 167 14.30 -7.21 -15.00
CA LEU A 167 15.66 -6.96 -14.54
C LEU A 167 16.63 -8.14 -14.80
N GLY A 168 16.19 -9.17 -15.53
CA GLY A 168 17.02 -10.35 -15.87
C GLY A 168 17.26 -11.34 -14.73
N GLU A 169 16.89 -10.97 -13.50
CA GLU A 169 16.82 -11.75 -12.27
C GLU A 169 15.68 -11.17 -11.40
N PRO A 170 15.16 -11.89 -10.38
CA PRO A 170 14.28 -11.32 -9.36
C PRO A 170 14.64 -9.86 -9.02
N PRO A 171 13.70 -8.89 -8.92
CA PRO A 171 14.06 -7.47 -8.74
C PRO A 171 14.84 -7.30 -7.44
N VAL A 172 14.51 -8.16 -6.47
CA VAL A 172 15.28 -8.47 -5.28
C VAL A 172 16.71 -8.78 -5.71
N LEU A 173 17.00 -9.91 -6.36
CA LEU A 173 18.36 -10.33 -6.75
C LEU A 173 19.14 -9.36 -7.65
N ALA A 174 18.47 -8.55 -8.47
CA ALA A 174 19.11 -7.51 -9.31
C ALA A 174 19.41 -6.20 -8.58
N MET A 175 18.80 -5.95 -7.41
CA MET A 175 19.15 -4.83 -6.55
C MET A 175 20.56 -5.05 -5.95
N PRO A 176 21.36 -3.98 -5.77
CA PRO A 176 22.57 -4.07 -4.97
C PRO A 176 22.26 -4.73 -3.61
N PRO A 177 23.12 -5.61 -3.08
CA PRO A 177 22.85 -6.39 -1.86
C PRO A 177 22.29 -5.55 -0.68
N GLU A 178 22.70 -4.30 -0.60
CA GLU A 178 22.24 -3.30 0.36
C GLU A 178 20.76 -2.93 0.21
N PHE A 179 20.21 -2.88 -1.02
CA PHE A 179 18.80 -2.59 -1.31
C PHE A 179 17.94 -3.85 -1.25
N ARG A 180 18.51 -5.00 -1.61
CA ARG A 180 17.90 -6.32 -1.38
C ARG A 180 17.59 -6.59 0.05
N ALA A 181 18.55 -6.26 0.90
CA ALA A 181 18.36 -6.37 2.32
C ALA A 181 17.12 -5.60 2.73
N LEU A 182 16.68 -4.53 2.03
CA LEU A 182 15.56 -3.68 2.44
C LEU A 182 14.16 -4.24 2.15
N ILE A 183 14.06 -5.34 1.41
CA ILE A 183 12.77 -5.94 1.07
C ILE A 183 12.35 -6.82 2.25
N PRO A 184 11.20 -6.54 2.88
CA PRO A 184 10.76 -7.32 4.01
C PRO A 184 10.41 -8.75 3.61
N ASP A 185 10.77 -9.73 4.45
CA ASP A 185 10.47 -11.15 4.22
C ASP A 185 8.96 -11.42 4.06
N PHE A 186 8.08 -10.59 4.65
CA PHE A 186 6.63 -10.74 4.50
C PHE A 186 6.12 -10.32 3.11
N VAL A 187 6.86 -9.52 2.34
CA VAL A 187 6.46 -9.14 0.98
C VAL A 187 6.63 -10.34 0.06
N GLN A 188 7.74 -11.08 0.17
CA GLN A 188 7.85 -12.41 -0.44
C GLN A 188 6.68 -13.29 -0.03
N PHE A 189 6.28 -13.25 1.26
CA PHE A 189 5.16 -14.03 1.77
C PHE A 189 3.77 -13.58 1.25
N HIS A 190 3.52 -12.30 1.00
CA HIS A 190 2.26 -11.81 0.42
C HIS A 190 2.17 -12.12 -1.08
N SER A 191 3.28 -12.00 -1.82
CA SER A 191 3.39 -12.47 -3.21
C SER A 191 3.20 -13.99 -3.30
N GLU A 192 3.64 -14.75 -2.28
CA GLU A 192 3.48 -16.20 -2.16
C GLU A 192 2.08 -16.62 -1.68
N LEU A 193 1.39 -15.86 -0.82
CA LEU A 193 0.01 -16.14 -0.44
C LEU A 193 -0.96 -16.06 -1.63
N HIS A 194 -0.65 -15.22 -2.62
CA HIS A 194 -1.39 -15.18 -3.89
C HIS A 194 -0.99 -16.30 -4.87
N ARG A 195 0.14 -16.99 -4.69
CA ARG A 195 0.64 -18.00 -5.65
C ARG A 195 0.80 -19.43 -5.13
N VAL A 196 0.90 -19.67 -3.84
CA VAL A 196 1.24 -21.00 -3.31
C VAL A 196 0.56 -21.19 -1.96
N LEU A 197 -0.67 -21.71 -2.00
CA LEU A 197 -1.12 -22.65 -0.97
C LEU A 197 -0.16 -23.84 -1.01
N ASP A 198 0.99 -23.73 -0.33
CA ASP A 198 1.78 -24.89 0.07
C ASP A 198 1.10 -25.44 1.33
N PRO A 199 0.44 -26.61 1.26
CA PRO A 199 -0.24 -27.19 2.42
C PRO A 199 0.73 -27.60 3.54
N SER A 200 2.05 -27.52 3.30
CA SER A 200 3.11 -27.87 4.26
C SER A 200 3.74 -26.69 4.98
N ALA A 201 3.49 -25.45 4.55
CA ALA A 201 3.91 -24.26 5.30
C ALA A 201 3.09 -24.19 6.60
N ALA A 202 3.77 -24.21 7.75
CA ALA A 202 3.13 -24.05 9.04
C ALA A 202 2.24 -22.79 9.02
N ALA A 203 0.96 -22.94 9.39
CA ALA A 203 0.00 -21.84 9.35
C ALA A 203 0.52 -20.66 10.20
N ILE A 204 0.92 -19.57 9.54
CA ILE A 204 1.37 -18.36 10.23
C ILE A 204 0.20 -17.86 11.11
N PRO A 205 0.42 -17.58 12.40
CA PRO A 205 -0.63 -17.09 13.28
C PRO A 205 -1.13 -15.73 12.79
N VAL A 206 -2.45 -15.59 12.67
CA VAL A 206 -3.11 -14.34 12.27
C VAL A 206 -3.85 -13.76 13.46
N ALA A 207 -3.60 -12.49 13.78
CA ALA A 207 -4.36 -11.68 14.74
C ALA A 207 -5.17 -10.61 14.01
N SER A 208 -6.17 -10.02 14.65
CA SER A 208 -6.94 -8.91 14.07
C SER A 208 -6.51 -7.58 14.66
N MET A 209 -6.17 -6.61 13.82
CA MET A 209 -5.83 -5.25 14.21
C MET A 209 -6.98 -4.29 13.85
N CYS A 210 -7.33 -3.41 14.78
CA CYS A 210 -8.29 -2.34 14.54
C CYS A 210 -7.64 -1.26 13.66
N SER A 211 -8.26 -1.00 12.52
CA SER A 211 -7.80 -0.04 11.52
C SER A 211 -7.88 1.41 12.04
N SER A 212 -8.77 1.68 12.99
CA SER A 212 -8.93 3.00 13.62
C SER A 212 -7.90 3.24 14.73
N CYS A 213 -7.84 2.38 15.75
CA CYS A 213 -7.08 2.64 16.97
C CYS A 213 -5.82 1.78 17.18
N LYS A 214 -5.46 0.91 16.22
CA LYS A 214 -4.34 -0.06 16.32
C LYS A 214 -4.46 -1.11 17.44
N ALA A 215 -5.57 -1.16 18.18
CA ALA A 215 -5.78 -2.23 19.14
C ALA A 215 -5.77 -3.59 18.42
N VAL A 216 -5.28 -4.63 19.09
CA VAL A 216 -5.17 -5.97 18.52
C VAL A 216 -6.02 -6.95 19.32
N ARG A 217 -6.79 -7.75 18.60
CA ARG A 217 -7.59 -8.84 19.16
C ARG A 217 -6.74 -10.09 19.29
N THR A 218 -6.60 -10.60 20.50
CA THR A 218 -5.85 -11.84 20.72
C THR A 218 -6.76 -13.06 20.69
N LYS A 219 -6.21 -14.26 20.92
CA LYS A 219 -6.92 -15.54 20.80
C LYS A 219 -8.05 -15.70 21.84
N ASP A 220 -8.00 -14.96 22.94
CA ASP A 220 -9.05 -14.91 23.96
C ASP A 220 -10.29 -14.11 23.51
N GLY A 221 -10.20 -13.40 22.38
CA GLY A 221 -11.28 -12.59 21.83
C GLY A 221 -11.30 -11.16 22.36
N GLU A 222 -10.39 -10.79 23.25
CA GLU A 222 -10.27 -9.45 23.84
C GLU A 222 -9.36 -8.53 23.01
N TRP A 223 -9.62 -7.22 23.06
CA TRP A 223 -8.82 -6.20 22.37
C TRP A 223 -7.84 -5.53 23.32
N TYR A 224 -6.57 -5.49 22.92
CA TYR A 224 -5.50 -4.88 23.69
C TYR A 224 -4.84 -3.73 22.93
N PRO A 225 -4.35 -2.68 23.61
CA PRO A 225 -3.40 -1.73 23.04
C PRO A 225 -2.19 -2.46 22.40
N GLY A 226 -1.62 -1.87 21.34
CA GLY A 226 -0.61 -2.54 20.52
C GLY A 226 0.68 -2.92 21.26
N ASP A 227 1.10 -2.08 22.22
CA ASP A 227 2.22 -2.34 23.12
C ASP A 227 1.96 -3.57 23.99
N VAL A 228 0.78 -3.69 24.60
CA VAL A 228 0.39 -4.85 25.40
C VAL A 228 0.26 -6.10 24.52
N ALA A 229 -0.37 -5.98 23.35
CA ALA A 229 -0.53 -7.10 22.44
C ALA A 229 0.81 -7.67 21.94
N SER A 230 1.84 -6.83 21.81
CA SER A 230 3.18 -7.25 21.38
C SER A 230 3.85 -8.25 22.33
N GLU A 231 3.48 -8.25 23.61
CA GLU A 231 3.96 -9.21 24.61
C GLU A 231 3.18 -10.53 24.59
N LEU A 232 1.95 -10.51 24.08
CA LEU A 232 1.01 -11.64 24.07
C LEU A 232 1.06 -12.44 22.76
N LEU A 233 1.60 -11.85 21.70
CA LEU A 233 1.61 -12.44 20.36
C LEU A 233 2.99 -12.96 19.97
N PRO A 234 3.04 -14.04 19.16
CA PRO A 234 4.27 -14.48 18.54
C PRO A 234 4.94 -13.37 17.71
N ALA A 235 6.26 -13.32 17.71
CA ALA A 235 7.02 -12.32 16.97
C ALA A 235 6.83 -12.39 15.43
N ASP A 236 6.28 -13.49 14.91
CA ASP A 236 5.98 -13.76 13.51
C ASP A 236 4.48 -13.63 13.15
N VAL A 237 3.64 -13.14 14.07
CA VAL A 237 2.20 -12.94 13.82
C VAL A 237 1.90 -12.01 12.63
N MET A 238 0.95 -12.39 11.80
CA MET A 238 0.39 -11.54 10.76
C MET A 238 -0.89 -10.85 11.23
N PHE A 239 -1.19 -9.68 10.66
CA PHE A 239 -2.39 -8.93 11.01
C PHE A 239 -3.42 -8.95 9.89
N SER A 240 -4.61 -9.44 10.21
CA SER A 240 -5.84 -9.10 9.53
C SER A 240 -6.33 -7.74 10.03
N HIS A 241 -7.01 -6.97 9.18
CA HIS A 241 -7.52 -5.64 9.54
C HIS A 241 -9.04 -5.65 9.71
N GLY A 242 -9.55 -4.94 10.72
CA GLY A 242 -10.99 -4.78 11.01
C GLY A 242 -11.25 -3.54 11.85
N LEU A 243 -12.44 -3.44 12.46
CA LEU A 243 -12.81 -2.42 13.45
C LEU A 243 -13.21 -3.09 14.77
N CYS A 244 -12.66 -2.60 15.89
CA CYS A 244 -13.08 -3.05 17.22
C CYS A 244 -14.42 -2.42 17.62
N GLU A 245 -15.14 -3.08 18.52
CA GLU A 245 -16.48 -2.69 18.99
C GLU A 245 -16.49 -1.26 19.51
N ARG A 246 -15.49 -0.91 20.34
CA ARG A 246 -15.31 0.45 20.86
C ARG A 246 -15.22 1.51 19.75
N CYS A 247 -14.45 1.25 18.69
CA CYS A 247 -14.33 2.20 17.59
C CYS A 247 -15.58 2.24 16.71
N VAL A 248 -16.36 1.16 16.63
CA VAL A 248 -17.66 1.17 15.96
C VAL A 248 -18.61 2.11 16.71
N GLU A 249 -18.69 1.99 18.04
CA GLU A 249 -19.55 2.81 18.89
C GLU A 249 -19.11 4.29 18.93
N GLU A 250 -17.82 4.55 19.20
CA GLU A 250 -17.30 5.92 19.34
C GLU A 250 -17.41 6.74 18.03
N LEU A 251 -17.43 6.06 16.88
CA LEU A 251 -17.53 6.70 15.57
C LEU A 251 -18.95 6.64 14.97
N GLY A 252 -19.92 6.03 15.66
CA GLY A 252 -21.31 5.88 15.18
C GLY A 252 -21.42 5.06 13.90
N LEU A 253 -20.70 3.94 13.82
CA LEU A 253 -20.57 3.13 12.61
C LEU A 253 -21.51 1.92 12.56
N GLU A 254 -22.37 1.73 13.56
CA GLU A 254 -23.23 0.54 13.73
C GLU A 254 -24.09 0.27 12.48
N ASP A 255 -24.65 1.34 11.89
CA ASP A 255 -25.50 1.26 10.69
C ASP A 255 -24.71 0.97 9.38
N TYR A 256 -23.38 0.93 9.46
CA TYR A 256 -22.48 0.68 8.33
C TYR A 256 -21.76 -0.68 8.43
N ILE A 257 -22.13 -1.51 9.40
CA ILE A 257 -21.64 -2.88 9.56
C ILE A 257 -22.71 -3.84 9.01
N ASP A 258 -22.33 -4.68 8.05
CA ASP A 258 -23.22 -5.68 7.44
C ASP A 258 -23.17 -7.05 8.17
#